data_AF-A0A6P2E9N6-F1
#
_entry.id   AF-A0A6P2E9N6-F1
#
_cell.length_a   1.000
_cell.length_b   1.000
_cell.length_c   1.000
_cell.angle_alpha   90.00
_cell.angle_beta   90.00
_cell.angle_gamma   90.00
#
_symmetry.space_group_name_H-M   'P 1'
#
loop_
_entity.id
_entity.type
_entity.pdbx_description
1 polymer ?
#
loop_
_entity_poly.entity_id
_entity_poly.type
_entity_poly.pdbx_seq_one_letter_code
_entity_poly.pdbx_strand_id
1 'polypeptide(L)'
;MWKWVRAWVGASIAALGVAGCGAVAPQVPAQDDAATIARDKQAFVEALKPRGPGRPVVAVLALNEGTEMTDLLLPHAVLQRAGVAEVRIVAPRAGRVSLYPALEVEGAQDMASFDRMHPSGADYVIVPAMRADDDPAVTNWLQQQARQGARVIGVCSGARVVGRAGLLEGRRFAGHWYDRSTLLRRHPGASYVPNRRYVVDRGVATTTGITASVPTTLALVEAIGGRERAQALAAELGVAAWDPVHDSAPFKLDAGRAWTYVVDKAAFWRDERWRVEVQGGSDDIALALAVDAWTRTGRVSVEAASASGPVRLKSGLLLVAQPAAGGSRRVPLSPALKPAQQLDLTLCEIAQRYGAVRRERVMQEMEYPRPESACERATPKASAPAAEDRAGSAHRVAPSAMAPAQ
;
A
#
# COMPACT_ATOMS: atom_id res chain seq x y z
N MET A 1 -55.55 11.22 25.16
CA MET A 1 -56.71 10.31 25.35
C MET A 1 -57.49 10.26 24.05
N TRP A 2 -57.04 9.47 23.07
CA TRP A 2 -57.81 9.27 21.85
C TRP A 2 -57.56 7.84 21.36
N LYS A 3 -58.59 7.02 21.57
CA LYS A 3 -58.74 5.67 21.05
C LYS A 3 -59.21 5.78 19.58
N TRP A 4 -59.04 4.67 18.85
CA TRP A 4 -59.61 4.34 17.52
C TRP A 4 -58.80 4.92 16.33
N VAL A 5 -58.37 4.19 15.29
CA VAL A 5 -58.79 2.91 14.70
C VAL A 5 -57.57 2.23 14.03
N ARG A 6 -57.37 0.95 14.33
CA ARG A 6 -56.60 0.00 13.51
C ARG A 6 -57.56 -0.64 12.51
N ALA A 7 -57.16 -0.75 11.24
CA ALA A 7 -57.26 -1.95 10.39
C ALA A 7 -57.38 -1.59 8.89
N TRP A 8 -56.84 -2.51 8.06
CA TRP A 8 -56.99 -2.68 6.60
C TRP A 8 -56.00 -1.99 5.67
N VAL A 9 -54.98 -2.74 5.22
CA VAL A 9 -54.76 -3.21 3.83
C VAL A 9 -53.90 -4.49 4.00
N GLY A 10 -54.27 -5.70 3.60
CA GLY A 10 -54.88 -6.12 2.35
C GLY A 10 -53.88 -7.03 1.65
N ALA A 11 -53.94 -8.34 1.95
CA ALA A 11 -53.07 -9.35 1.35
C ALA A 11 -53.33 -9.44 -0.17
N SER A 12 -52.26 -9.39 -0.96
CA SER A 12 -52.27 -9.76 -2.37
C SER A 12 -51.08 -10.67 -2.63
N ILE A 13 -51.33 -11.98 -2.48
CA ILE A 13 -50.46 -13.04 -2.99
C ILE A 13 -50.78 -13.14 -4.48
N ALA A 14 -49.96 -12.53 -5.32
CA ALA A 14 -49.95 -12.81 -6.74
C ALA A 14 -48.83 -13.83 -7.01
N ALA A 15 -49.25 -15.05 -7.34
CA ALA A 15 -48.40 -16.06 -7.93
C ALA A 15 -47.87 -15.57 -9.28
N LEU A 16 -46.55 -15.45 -9.41
CA LEU A 16 -45.84 -15.31 -10.67
C LEU A 16 -44.73 -16.36 -10.69
N GLY A 17 -44.64 -17.04 -11.83
CA GLY A 17 -44.15 -18.40 -11.94
C GLY A 17 -42.66 -18.56 -11.69
N VAL A 18 -42.31 -19.77 -11.28
CA VAL A 18 -40.94 -20.30 -11.27
C VAL A 18 -40.51 -20.47 -12.72
N ALA A 19 -40.01 -19.40 -13.34
CA ALA A 19 -39.11 -19.52 -14.47
C ALA A 19 -37.75 -19.93 -13.90
N GLY A 20 -37.35 -21.18 -14.17
CA GLY A 20 -36.04 -21.69 -13.81
C GLY A 20 -34.96 -20.87 -14.52
N CYS A 21 -34.42 -19.86 -13.83
CA CYS A 21 -33.11 -19.33 -14.15
C CYS A 21 -32.11 -20.42 -13.83
N GLY A 22 -31.65 -21.13 -14.87
CA GLY A 22 -30.43 -21.93 -14.76
C GLY A 22 -29.36 -21.05 -14.15
N ALA A 23 -28.93 -21.38 -12.94
CA ALA A 23 -27.80 -20.74 -12.31
C ALA A 23 -26.58 -21.10 -13.17
N VAL A 24 -26.25 -20.24 -14.13
CA VAL A 24 -24.93 -20.24 -14.74
C VAL A 24 -23.99 -19.96 -13.59
N ALA A 25 -23.31 -21.00 -13.11
CA ALA A 25 -22.23 -20.83 -12.16
C ALA A 25 -21.30 -19.76 -12.72
N PRO A 26 -20.91 -18.73 -11.94
CA PRO A 26 -20.01 -17.71 -12.43
C PRO A 26 -18.76 -18.41 -12.96
N GLN A 27 -18.56 -18.35 -14.29
CA GLN A 27 -17.33 -18.83 -14.90
C GLN A 27 -16.21 -18.00 -14.30
N VAL A 28 -15.32 -18.65 -13.55
CA VAL A 28 -14.04 -18.07 -13.19
C VAL A 28 -13.39 -17.67 -14.52
N PRO A 29 -13.05 -16.39 -14.74
CA PRO A 29 -12.37 -15.98 -15.96
C PRO A 29 -11.16 -16.90 -16.13
N ALA A 30 -10.96 -17.43 -17.34
CA ALA A 30 -9.78 -18.23 -17.64
C ALA A 30 -8.56 -17.42 -17.18
N GLN A 31 -7.79 -17.96 -16.23
CA GLN A 31 -6.54 -17.34 -15.83
C GLN A 31 -5.68 -17.24 -17.09
N ASP A 32 -5.15 -16.05 -17.35
CA ASP A 32 -4.27 -15.84 -18.49
C ASP A 32 -3.12 -16.84 -18.43
N ASP A 33 -2.81 -17.44 -19.59
CA ASP A 33 -1.66 -18.33 -19.67
C ASP A 33 -0.36 -17.56 -19.38
N ALA A 34 0.68 -18.31 -18.98
CA ALA A 34 1.98 -17.73 -18.65
C ALA A 34 2.57 -16.89 -19.79
N ALA A 35 2.26 -17.24 -21.05
CA ALA A 35 2.73 -16.51 -22.22
C ALA A 35 2.09 -15.12 -22.32
N THR A 36 0.79 -15.00 -22.04
CA THR A 36 0.06 -13.73 -22.02
C THR A 36 0.58 -12.82 -20.92
N ILE A 37 0.79 -13.37 -19.72
CA ILE A 37 1.35 -12.64 -18.59
C ILE A 37 2.74 -12.09 -18.92
N ALA A 38 3.60 -12.91 -19.54
CA ALA A 38 4.94 -12.50 -19.95
C ALA A 38 4.90 -11.39 -21.03
N ARG A 39 3.99 -11.49 -22.01
CA ARG A 39 3.80 -10.46 -23.04
C ARG A 39 3.33 -9.13 -22.44
N ASP A 40 2.34 -9.16 -21.55
CA ASP A 40 1.83 -7.95 -20.91
C ASP A 40 2.88 -7.28 -20.04
N LYS A 41 3.66 -8.08 -19.28
CA LYS A 41 4.80 -7.58 -18.53
C LYS A 41 5.83 -6.92 -19.44
N GLN A 42 6.21 -7.60 -20.53
CA GLN A 42 7.20 -7.06 -21.47
C GLN A 42 6.70 -5.78 -22.12
N ALA A 43 5.44 -5.73 -22.55
CA ALA A 43 4.84 -4.52 -23.13
C ALA A 43 4.85 -3.35 -22.14
N PHE A 44 4.61 -3.60 -20.86
CA PHE A 44 4.72 -2.58 -19.81
C PHE A 44 6.15 -2.05 -19.66
N VAL A 45 7.13 -2.96 -19.55
CA VAL A 45 8.55 -2.62 -19.43
C VAL A 45 9.04 -1.83 -20.65
N GLU A 46 8.73 -2.30 -21.86
CA GLU A 46 9.12 -1.61 -23.11
C GLU A 46 8.51 -0.22 -23.23
N ALA A 47 7.22 -0.08 -22.90
CA ALA A 47 6.53 1.22 -22.95
C ALA A 47 7.15 2.26 -22.00
N LEU A 48 7.73 1.79 -20.89
CA LEU A 48 8.37 2.63 -19.86
C LEU A 48 9.89 2.71 -19.98
N LYS A 49 10.51 2.25 -21.07
CA LYS A 49 11.96 2.47 -21.27
C LYS A 49 12.29 3.96 -21.39
N PRO A 50 13.45 4.43 -20.87
CA PRO A 50 13.91 5.80 -21.08
C PRO A 50 13.93 6.19 -22.55
N ARG A 51 13.61 7.46 -22.87
CA ARG A 51 13.58 7.94 -24.26
C ARG A 51 14.93 8.33 -24.82
N GLY A 52 15.87 8.69 -23.94
CA GLY A 52 17.16 9.20 -24.32
C GLY A 52 18.26 8.66 -23.42
N PRO A 53 19.52 8.88 -23.84
CA PRO A 53 20.66 8.59 -22.99
C PRO A 53 20.67 9.54 -21.78
N GLY A 54 21.02 9.02 -20.61
CA GLY A 54 21.13 9.81 -19.38
C GLY A 54 20.37 9.19 -18.21
N ARG A 55 20.55 9.78 -17.03
CA ARG A 55 19.83 9.40 -15.82
C ARG A 55 18.43 10.04 -15.86
N PRO A 56 17.34 9.26 -15.93
CA PRO A 56 16.01 9.84 -16.04
C PRO A 56 15.60 10.62 -14.79
N VAL A 57 14.74 11.62 -14.98
CA VAL A 57 14.15 12.41 -13.90
C VAL A 57 12.75 11.88 -13.59
N VAL A 58 12.51 11.51 -12.35
CA VAL A 58 11.22 11.06 -11.83
C VAL A 58 10.69 12.08 -10.82
N ALA A 59 9.55 12.68 -11.14
CA ALA A 59 8.78 13.46 -10.19
C ALA A 59 7.74 12.57 -9.51
N VAL A 60 7.84 12.39 -8.19
CA VAL A 60 6.79 11.81 -7.37
C VAL A 60 5.91 12.97 -6.89
N LEU A 61 4.74 13.10 -7.50
CA LEU A 61 3.84 14.21 -7.26
C LEU A 61 3.22 14.13 -5.86
N ALA A 62 2.99 15.27 -5.24
CA ALA A 62 2.31 15.37 -3.95
C ALA A 62 1.37 16.58 -3.96
N LEU A 63 0.23 16.43 -3.28
CA LEU A 63 -0.54 17.54 -2.74
C LEU A 63 -0.05 17.79 -1.31
N ASN A 64 0.30 19.03 -0.98
CA ASN A 64 0.86 19.38 0.34
C ASN A 64 -0.03 18.90 1.50
N GLU A 65 -1.34 18.80 1.30
CA GLU A 65 -2.30 18.36 2.30
C GLU A 65 -3.14 17.19 1.77
N GLY A 66 -2.81 15.98 2.23
CA GLY A 66 -3.60 14.79 1.92
C GLY A 66 -3.11 14.01 0.70
N THR A 67 -1.80 13.76 0.61
CA THR A 67 -1.26 12.72 -0.28
C THR A 67 -1.23 11.37 0.43
N GLU A 68 -1.54 10.28 -0.27
CA GLU A 68 -1.53 8.93 0.30
C GLU A 68 -0.09 8.50 0.60
N MET A 69 0.15 8.06 1.83
CA MET A 69 1.48 7.84 2.34
C MET A 69 2.23 6.71 1.64
N THR A 70 1.57 5.58 1.38
CA THR A 70 2.18 4.41 0.76
C THR A 70 2.45 4.67 -0.72
N ASP A 71 1.50 5.29 -1.41
CA ASP A 71 1.62 5.65 -2.83
C ASP A 71 2.72 6.70 -3.07
N LEU A 72 3.07 7.52 -2.06
CA LEU A 72 4.18 8.47 -2.12
C LEU A 72 5.52 7.84 -1.68
N LEU A 73 5.56 7.31 -0.46
CA LEU A 73 6.80 6.86 0.19
C LEU A 73 7.40 5.66 -0.53
N LEU A 74 6.55 4.73 -0.99
CA LEU A 74 7.01 3.47 -1.54
C LEU A 74 7.69 3.66 -2.90
N PRO A 75 7.09 4.31 -3.91
CA PRO A 75 7.78 4.52 -5.17
C PRO A 75 9.03 5.37 -5.01
N HIS A 76 9.00 6.40 -4.15
CA HIS A 76 10.18 7.20 -3.83
C HIS A 76 11.32 6.32 -3.28
N ALA A 77 11.05 5.54 -2.23
CA ALA A 77 12.07 4.72 -1.58
C ALA A 77 12.62 3.61 -2.48
N VAL A 78 11.77 2.96 -3.27
CA VAL A 78 12.20 1.92 -4.23
C VAL A 78 13.12 2.52 -5.29
N LEU A 79 12.76 3.66 -5.88
CA LEU A 79 13.57 4.30 -6.92
C LEU A 79 14.89 4.87 -6.37
N GLN A 80 14.87 5.46 -5.17
CA GLN A 80 16.09 5.94 -4.50
C GLN A 80 17.06 4.78 -4.22
N ARG A 81 16.57 3.65 -3.68
CA ARG A 81 17.38 2.45 -3.42
C ARG A 81 17.90 1.83 -4.72
N ALA A 82 17.08 1.83 -5.77
CA ALA A 82 17.48 1.35 -7.08
C ALA A 82 18.58 2.23 -7.69
N GLY A 83 18.63 3.53 -7.41
CA GLY A 83 19.66 4.43 -7.95
C GLY A 83 19.61 4.56 -9.48
N VAL A 84 18.47 4.25 -10.09
CA VAL A 84 18.29 4.19 -11.55
C VAL A 84 17.82 5.53 -12.14
N ALA A 85 17.36 6.45 -11.31
CA ALA A 85 16.81 7.74 -11.70
C ALA A 85 17.18 8.83 -10.68
N GLU A 86 17.11 10.09 -11.09
CA GLU A 86 16.96 11.22 -10.18
C GLU A 86 15.51 11.27 -9.71
N VAL A 87 15.27 11.26 -8.40
CA VAL A 87 13.92 11.23 -7.84
C VAL A 87 13.69 12.50 -7.02
N ARG A 88 12.55 13.17 -7.27
CA ARG A 88 12.13 14.39 -6.56
C ARG A 88 10.68 14.24 -6.11
N ILE A 89 10.39 14.61 -4.87
CA ILE A 89 9.02 14.85 -4.44
C ILE A 89 8.66 16.27 -4.84
N VAL A 90 7.62 16.42 -5.66
CA VAL A 90 7.20 17.71 -6.24
C VAL A 90 5.79 18.02 -5.77
N ALA A 91 5.56 19.23 -5.26
CA ALA A 91 4.27 19.67 -4.76
C ALA A 91 3.96 21.11 -5.20
N PRO A 92 2.71 21.59 -5.11
CA PRO A 92 2.38 22.99 -5.37
C PRO A 92 3.24 23.98 -4.56
N ARG A 93 3.55 23.64 -3.30
CA ARG A 93 4.41 24.44 -2.42
C ARG A 93 5.58 23.59 -1.90
N ALA A 94 6.73 24.23 -1.72
CA ALA A 94 7.89 23.59 -1.10
C ALA A 94 7.65 23.30 0.38
N GLY A 95 8.41 22.34 0.92
CA GLY A 95 8.45 22.05 2.35
C GLY A 95 7.64 20.82 2.73
N ARG A 96 6.67 21.00 3.64
CA ARG A 96 5.95 19.90 4.28
C ARG A 96 4.85 19.33 3.39
N VAL A 97 4.70 18.01 3.47
CA VAL A 97 3.57 17.25 2.91
C VAL A 97 2.93 16.45 4.05
N SER A 98 1.68 16.80 4.38
CA SER A 98 0.86 16.05 5.30
C SER A 98 0.26 14.85 4.58
N LEU A 99 0.57 13.65 5.06
CA LEU A 99 0.17 12.40 4.42
C LEU A 99 -1.09 11.84 5.09
N TYR A 100 -1.79 10.98 4.35
CA TYR A 100 -2.88 10.18 4.91
C TYR A 100 -2.64 8.69 4.60
N PRO A 101 -3.14 7.78 5.45
CA PRO A 101 -3.88 8.05 6.70
C PRO A 101 -3.04 8.58 7.87
N ALA A 102 -1.70 8.58 7.78
CA ALA A 102 -0.82 9.05 8.85
C ALA A 102 0.50 9.63 8.32
N LEU A 103 1.24 10.25 9.25
CA LEU A 103 2.61 10.77 9.07
C LEU A 103 2.72 12.06 8.24
N GLU A 104 3.87 12.71 8.34
CA GLU A 104 4.21 13.87 7.53
C GLU A 104 5.67 13.79 7.10
N VAL A 105 5.97 14.31 5.92
CA VAL A 105 7.34 14.40 5.41
C VAL A 105 7.70 15.83 5.06
N GLU A 106 9.00 16.12 5.07
CA GLU A 106 9.57 17.40 4.69
C GLU A 106 10.53 17.26 3.52
N GLY A 107 10.71 18.38 2.79
CA GLY A 107 11.64 18.45 1.68
C GLY A 107 11.00 18.27 0.30
N ALA A 108 9.68 18.44 0.18
CA ALA A 108 9.06 18.55 -1.14
C ALA A 108 9.56 19.83 -1.84
N GLN A 109 9.88 19.70 -3.12
CA GLN A 109 10.24 20.81 -4.00
C GLN A 109 8.94 21.44 -4.56
N ASP A 110 8.88 22.76 -4.69
CA ASP A 110 7.77 23.40 -5.40
C ASP A 110 7.85 23.16 -6.92
N MET A 111 6.69 23.06 -7.58
CA MET A 111 6.57 22.84 -9.02
C MET A 111 7.38 23.85 -9.86
N ALA A 112 7.35 25.14 -9.50
CA ALA A 112 8.05 26.17 -10.26
C ALA A 112 9.57 26.01 -10.17
N SER A 113 10.10 25.64 -9.00
CA SER A 113 11.51 25.30 -8.80
C SER A 113 11.91 24.04 -9.58
N PHE A 114 11.05 23.02 -9.57
CA PHE A 114 11.28 21.82 -10.37
C PHE A 114 11.38 22.15 -11.87
N ASP A 115 10.42 22.91 -12.41
CA ASP A 115 10.40 23.27 -13.84
C ASP A 115 11.60 24.13 -14.24
N ARG A 116 12.10 25.00 -13.36
CA ARG A 116 13.34 25.77 -13.61
C ARG A 116 14.57 24.86 -13.67
N MET A 117 14.62 23.83 -12.83
CA MET A 117 15.74 22.89 -12.75
C MET A 117 15.70 21.85 -13.88
N HIS A 118 14.49 21.52 -14.35
CA HIS A 118 14.22 20.56 -15.41
C HIS A 118 13.32 21.19 -16.49
N PRO A 119 13.85 22.10 -17.33
CA PRO A 119 13.06 22.84 -18.32
C PRO A 119 12.44 21.95 -19.41
N SER A 120 12.96 20.73 -19.60
CA SER A 120 12.38 19.71 -20.49
C SER A 120 11.29 18.86 -19.83
N GLY A 121 10.97 19.13 -18.56
CA GLY A 121 10.06 18.32 -17.75
C GLY A 121 10.70 17.06 -17.18
N ALA A 122 9.89 16.28 -16.47
CA ALA A 122 10.24 14.96 -15.98
C ALA A 122 10.15 13.90 -17.10
N ASP A 123 10.95 12.85 -17.01
CA ASP A 123 10.75 11.65 -17.84
C ASP A 123 9.54 10.85 -17.38
N TYR A 124 9.32 10.81 -16.07
CA TYR A 124 8.19 10.13 -15.42
C TYR A 124 7.56 11.00 -14.35
N VAL A 125 6.23 11.00 -14.29
CA VAL A 125 5.48 11.57 -13.17
C VAL A 125 4.69 10.46 -12.50
N ILE A 126 5.03 10.14 -11.25
CA ILE A 126 4.27 9.24 -10.40
C ILE A 126 3.21 10.06 -9.68
N VAL A 127 1.95 9.62 -9.76
CA VAL A 127 0.80 10.33 -9.23
C VAL A 127 0.13 9.46 -8.16
N PRO A 128 0.43 9.71 -6.87
CA PRO A 128 -0.24 9.06 -5.75
C PRO A 128 -1.73 9.36 -5.68
N ALA A 129 -2.46 8.61 -4.85
CA ALA A 129 -3.78 9.02 -4.42
C ALA A 129 -3.72 10.33 -3.61
N MET A 130 -4.70 11.22 -3.82
CA MET A 130 -4.81 12.51 -3.15
C MET A 130 -6.23 12.70 -2.63
N ARG A 131 -6.40 13.40 -1.51
CA ARG A 131 -7.71 13.71 -0.94
C ARG A 131 -8.55 14.57 -1.90
N ALA A 132 -7.92 15.58 -2.50
CA ALA A 132 -8.50 16.36 -3.60
C ALA A 132 -7.92 15.85 -4.92
N ASP A 133 -8.79 15.40 -5.83
CA ASP A 133 -8.38 14.87 -7.14
C ASP A 133 -8.39 15.92 -8.25
N ASP A 134 -8.85 17.13 -7.96
CA ASP A 134 -9.10 18.22 -8.90
C ASP A 134 -8.40 19.54 -8.52
N ASP A 135 -7.34 19.48 -7.70
CA ASP A 135 -6.50 20.64 -7.44
C ASP A 135 -5.95 21.21 -8.77
N PRO A 136 -6.20 22.50 -9.08
CA PRO A 136 -5.84 23.06 -10.38
C PRO A 136 -4.33 23.18 -10.57
N ALA A 137 -3.54 23.40 -9.51
CA ALA A 137 -2.09 23.45 -9.64
C ALA A 137 -1.54 22.07 -10.03
N VAL A 138 -2.02 21.02 -9.34
CA VAL A 138 -1.65 19.62 -9.63
C VAL A 138 -2.07 19.20 -11.02
N THR A 139 -3.34 19.40 -11.39
CA THR A 139 -3.87 18.94 -12.68
C THR A 139 -3.26 19.69 -13.88
N ASN A 140 -3.09 21.01 -13.77
CA ASN A 140 -2.45 21.80 -14.83
C ASN A 140 -0.96 21.45 -15.00
N TRP A 141 -0.23 21.29 -13.89
CA TRP A 141 1.18 20.89 -13.95
C TRP A 141 1.33 19.48 -14.53
N LEU A 142 0.48 18.53 -14.12
CA LEU A 142 0.49 17.17 -14.68
C LEU A 142 0.22 17.15 -16.20
N GLN A 143 -0.74 17.97 -16.67
CA GLN A 143 -0.99 18.14 -18.10
C GLN A 143 0.22 18.71 -18.84
N GLN A 144 0.90 19.70 -18.24
CA GLN A 144 2.10 20.29 -18.81
C GLN A 144 3.23 19.26 -18.95
N GLN A 145 3.52 18.50 -17.89
CA GLN A 145 4.54 17.45 -17.93
C GLN A 145 4.19 16.39 -18.98
N ALA A 146 2.92 15.98 -19.08
CA ALA A 146 2.48 15.05 -20.11
C ALA A 146 2.66 15.60 -21.54
N ARG A 147 2.42 16.90 -21.77
CA ARG A 147 2.69 17.58 -23.06
C ARG A 147 4.18 17.67 -23.39
N GLN A 148 5.04 17.83 -22.38
CA GLN A 148 6.50 17.72 -22.50
C GLN A 148 6.96 16.26 -22.71
N GLY A 149 6.02 15.33 -22.58
CA GLY A 149 6.18 13.93 -22.90
C GLY A 149 6.31 13.03 -21.67
N ALA A 150 6.29 13.53 -20.44
CA ALA A 150 6.44 12.68 -19.27
C ALA A 150 5.50 11.46 -19.31
N ARG A 151 6.02 10.28 -18.96
CA ARG A 151 5.18 9.10 -18.76
C ARG A 151 4.50 9.22 -17.41
N VAL A 152 3.18 9.25 -17.41
CA VAL A 152 2.39 9.45 -16.20
C VAL A 152 2.00 8.10 -15.61
N ILE A 153 2.23 7.90 -14.32
CA ILE A 153 1.97 6.65 -13.61
C ILE A 153 1.03 6.94 -12.46
N GLY A 154 -0.28 6.72 -12.66
CA GLY A 154 -1.31 6.86 -11.64
C GLY A 154 -1.34 5.66 -10.72
N VAL A 155 -0.99 5.85 -9.45
CA VAL A 155 -0.94 4.78 -8.46
C VAL A 155 -2.25 4.77 -7.67
N CYS A 156 -2.87 3.60 -7.48
CA CYS A 156 -4.08 3.46 -6.66
C CYS A 156 -5.20 4.42 -7.12
N SER A 157 -5.72 5.26 -6.22
CA SER A 157 -6.70 6.32 -6.52
C SER A 157 -6.10 7.54 -7.22
N GLY A 158 -4.78 7.60 -7.42
CA GLY A 158 -4.10 8.58 -8.26
C GLY A 158 -4.58 8.57 -9.70
N ALA A 159 -5.17 7.45 -10.17
CA ALA A 159 -5.92 7.40 -11.42
C ALA A 159 -7.03 8.46 -11.51
N ARG A 160 -7.63 8.90 -10.38
CA ARG A 160 -8.59 10.00 -10.36
C ARG A 160 -7.96 11.33 -10.72
N VAL A 161 -6.78 11.63 -10.20
CA VAL A 161 -6.02 12.84 -10.55
C VAL A 161 -5.63 12.82 -12.03
N VAL A 162 -5.13 11.67 -12.51
CA VAL A 162 -4.81 11.47 -13.94
C VAL A 162 -6.04 11.66 -14.82
N GLY A 163 -7.20 11.14 -14.41
CA GLY A 163 -8.47 11.35 -15.10
C GLY A 163 -8.89 12.81 -15.12
N ARG A 164 -8.83 13.51 -13.97
CA ARG A 164 -9.14 14.94 -13.87
C ARG A 164 -8.21 15.81 -14.72
N ALA A 165 -6.96 15.42 -14.89
CA ALA A 165 -6.03 16.04 -15.83
C ALA A 165 -6.37 15.75 -17.31
N GLY A 166 -7.42 14.99 -17.62
CA GLY A 166 -7.83 14.65 -18.98
C GLY A 166 -6.97 13.57 -19.63
N LEU A 167 -6.12 12.88 -18.85
CA LEU A 167 -5.14 11.94 -19.37
C LEU A 167 -5.65 10.50 -19.46
N LEU A 168 -6.86 10.19 -18.97
CA LEU A 168 -7.47 8.85 -19.08
C LEU A 168 -8.42 8.68 -20.27
N GLU A 169 -8.87 9.77 -20.89
CA GLU A 169 -9.92 9.71 -21.90
C GLU A 169 -9.50 8.84 -23.11
N GLY A 170 -10.37 7.92 -23.50
CA GLY A 170 -10.11 6.96 -24.58
C GLY A 170 -9.07 5.88 -24.27
N ARG A 171 -8.50 5.80 -23.05
CA ARG A 171 -7.40 4.88 -22.70
C ARG A 171 -7.86 3.69 -21.86
N ARG A 172 -7.09 2.61 -21.94
CA ARG A 172 -7.18 1.49 -20.99
C ARG A 172 -6.59 1.89 -19.64
N PHE A 173 -7.22 1.46 -18.56
CA PHE A 173 -6.75 1.75 -17.20
C PHE A 173 -6.96 0.59 -16.23
N ALA A 174 -6.06 0.49 -15.26
CA ALA A 174 -6.31 -0.10 -13.95
C ALA A 174 -6.60 1.02 -12.94
N GLY A 175 -6.99 0.68 -11.72
CA GLY A 175 -7.26 1.67 -10.68
C GLY A 175 -7.70 0.99 -9.41
N HIS A 176 -7.66 1.71 -8.29
CA HIS A 176 -8.18 1.19 -7.03
C HIS A 176 -9.66 0.79 -7.19
N TRP A 177 -10.02 -0.41 -6.70
CA TRP A 177 -11.34 -1.01 -6.90
C TRP A 177 -12.51 -0.08 -6.49
N TYR A 178 -12.33 0.71 -5.44
CA TYR A 178 -13.33 1.66 -4.91
C TYR A 178 -13.66 2.78 -5.91
N ASP A 179 -12.69 3.23 -6.70
CA ASP A 179 -12.84 4.37 -7.60
C ASP A 179 -13.26 3.98 -9.01
N ARG A 180 -13.26 2.68 -9.36
CA ARG A 180 -13.58 2.17 -10.70
C ARG A 180 -14.88 2.75 -11.24
N SER A 181 -15.95 2.70 -10.45
CA SER A 181 -17.26 3.19 -10.89
C SER A 181 -17.25 4.71 -11.12
N THR A 182 -16.52 5.46 -10.29
CA THR A 182 -16.38 6.91 -10.41
C THR A 182 -15.57 7.27 -11.65
N LEU A 183 -14.48 6.56 -11.92
CA LEU A 183 -13.65 6.76 -13.10
C LEU A 183 -14.44 6.49 -14.39
N LEU A 184 -15.16 5.37 -14.48
CA LEU A 184 -15.98 5.04 -15.65
C LEU A 184 -17.12 6.05 -15.88
N ARG A 185 -17.73 6.58 -14.81
CA ARG A 185 -18.75 7.63 -14.94
C ARG A 185 -18.19 8.96 -15.41
N ARG A 186 -16.98 9.34 -14.97
CA ARG A 186 -16.35 10.63 -15.30
C ARG A 186 -15.59 10.62 -16.62
N HIS A 187 -15.16 9.45 -17.07
CA HIS A 187 -14.36 9.23 -18.28
C HIS A 187 -14.99 8.09 -19.10
N PRO A 188 -16.13 8.33 -19.77
CA PRO A 188 -16.88 7.28 -20.45
C PRO A 188 -16.11 6.62 -21.62
N GLY A 189 -15.10 7.28 -22.20
CA GLY A 189 -14.21 6.66 -23.19
C GLY A 189 -13.07 5.85 -22.58
N ALA A 190 -12.85 5.89 -21.26
CA ALA A 190 -11.83 5.08 -20.60
C ALA A 190 -12.31 3.63 -20.42
N SER A 191 -11.41 2.66 -20.62
CA SER A 191 -11.71 1.23 -20.57
C SER A 191 -10.99 0.54 -19.40
N TYR A 192 -11.75 0.06 -18.41
CA TYR A 192 -11.18 -0.67 -17.29
C TYR A 192 -10.68 -2.05 -17.73
N VAL A 193 -9.46 -2.42 -17.34
CA VAL A 193 -8.89 -3.76 -17.60
C VAL A 193 -8.94 -4.58 -16.31
N PRO A 194 -9.85 -5.57 -16.20
CA PRO A 194 -9.91 -6.44 -15.03
C PRO A 194 -8.68 -7.34 -14.95
N ASN A 195 -8.39 -7.84 -13.75
CA ASN A 195 -7.34 -8.83 -13.50
C ASN A 195 -5.92 -8.39 -13.91
N ARG A 196 -5.70 -7.07 -13.98
CA ARG A 196 -4.40 -6.46 -14.22
C ARG A 196 -4.07 -5.52 -13.08
N ARG A 197 -2.94 -5.79 -12.43
CA ARG A 197 -2.37 -4.98 -11.36
C ARG A 197 -1.91 -3.62 -11.88
N TYR A 198 -1.37 -3.60 -13.08
CA TYR A 198 -0.94 -2.39 -13.75
C TYR A 198 -1.18 -2.51 -15.26
N VAL A 199 -1.47 -1.37 -15.88
CA VAL A 199 -1.76 -1.24 -17.32
C VAL A 199 -1.02 -0.01 -17.82
N VAL A 200 -0.51 -0.08 -19.05
CA VAL A 200 0.02 1.09 -19.77
C VAL A 200 -0.71 1.27 -21.11
N ASP A 201 -1.05 2.52 -21.43
CA ASP A 201 -1.68 2.93 -22.68
C ASP A 201 -1.24 4.35 -23.07
N ARG A 202 -0.54 4.45 -24.21
CA ARG A 202 -0.09 5.72 -24.82
C ARG A 202 0.64 6.66 -23.85
N GLY A 203 1.55 6.13 -23.04
CA GLY A 203 2.36 6.91 -22.10
C GLY A 203 1.68 7.23 -20.76
N VAL A 204 0.47 6.70 -20.51
CA VAL A 204 -0.17 6.71 -19.19
C VAL A 204 -0.24 5.29 -18.68
N ALA A 205 0.38 5.05 -17.53
CA ALA A 205 0.25 3.84 -16.76
C ALA A 205 -0.66 4.08 -15.55
N THR A 206 -1.39 3.05 -15.15
CA THR A 206 -2.21 3.06 -13.93
C THR A 206 -2.10 1.74 -13.21
N THR A 207 -2.29 1.76 -11.88
CA THR A 207 -2.20 0.57 -11.02
C THR A 207 -3.45 0.37 -10.20
N THR A 208 -3.64 -0.84 -9.69
CA THR A 208 -4.56 -1.12 -8.60
C THR A 208 -4.04 -0.54 -7.27
N GLY A 209 -4.71 -0.85 -6.16
CA GLY A 209 -4.49 -0.25 -4.85
C GLY A 209 -3.13 -0.52 -4.22
N ILE A 210 -2.60 0.50 -3.56
CA ILE A 210 -1.62 0.53 -2.46
C ILE A 210 -0.49 -0.49 -2.58
N THR A 211 -0.76 -1.76 -2.30
CA THR A 211 0.27 -2.81 -2.38
C THR A 211 0.76 -3.07 -3.81
N ALA A 212 -0.03 -2.72 -4.82
CA ALA A 212 0.37 -2.73 -6.22
C ALA A 212 1.51 -1.76 -6.56
N SER A 213 1.77 -0.77 -5.70
CA SER A 213 2.91 0.15 -5.82
C SER A 213 4.25 -0.58 -5.84
N VAL A 214 4.38 -1.68 -5.09
CA VAL A 214 5.61 -2.48 -5.04
C VAL A 214 5.94 -3.09 -6.41
N PRO A 215 5.11 -3.99 -6.97
CA PRO A 215 5.42 -4.64 -8.24
C PRO A 215 5.43 -3.65 -9.41
N THR A 216 4.60 -2.60 -9.40
CA THR A 216 4.64 -1.59 -10.47
C THR A 216 5.95 -0.82 -10.44
N THR A 217 6.43 -0.39 -9.26
CA THR A 217 7.71 0.33 -9.18
C THR A 217 8.89 -0.59 -9.50
N LEU A 218 8.83 -1.88 -9.15
CA LEU A 218 9.81 -2.87 -9.61
C LEU A 218 9.82 -3.04 -11.14
N ALA A 219 8.65 -3.02 -11.79
CA ALA A 219 8.56 -3.04 -13.24
C ALA A 219 9.13 -1.75 -13.87
N LEU A 220 8.95 -0.59 -13.23
CA LEU A 220 9.59 0.66 -13.64
C LEU A 220 11.12 0.60 -13.46
N VAL A 221 11.61 0.02 -12.37
CA VAL A 221 13.06 -0.22 -12.18
C VAL A 221 13.59 -1.17 -13.25
N GLU A 222 12.85 -2.21 -13.63
CA GLU A 222 13.21 -3.11 -14.74
C GLU A 222 13.28 -2.36 -16.08
N ALA A 223 12.36 -1.42 -16.32
CA ALA A 223 12.35 -0.60 -17.52
C ALA A 223 13.53 0.39 -17.61
N ILE A 224 13.94 0.96 -16.48
CA ILE A 224 15.01 1.98 -16.43
C ILE A 224 16.39 1.35 -16.25
N GLY A 225 16.55 0.49 -15.24
CA GLY A 225 17.83 -0.08 -14.81
C GLY A 225 18.02 -1.56 -15.17
N GLY A 226 17.09 -2.15 -15.89
CA GLY A 226 17.17 -3.55 -16.32
C GLY A 226 16.71 -4.56 -15.26
N ARG A 227 16.49 -5.79 -15.73
CA ARG A 227 15.91 -6.88 -14.95
C ARG A 227 16.74 -7.30 -13.74
N GLU A 228 18.06 -7.32 -13.87
CA GLU A 228 18.97 -7.68 -12.77
C GLU A 228 18.81 -6.73 -11.58
N ARG A 229 18.74 -5.42 -11.85
CA ARG A 229 18.56 -4.41 -10.80
C ARG A 229 17.21 -4.57 -10.11
N ALA A 230 16.15 -4.84 -10.88
CA ALA A 230 14.82 -5.10 -10.34
C ALA A 230 14.79 -6.40 -9.51
N GLN A 231 15.48 -7.46 -9.92
CA GLN A 231 15.59 -8.72 -9.18
C GLN A 231 16.30 -8.54 -7.84
N ALA A 232 17.43 -7.84 -7.83
CA ALA A 232 18.17 -7.54 -6.60
C ALA A 232 17.27 -6.78 -5.60
N LEU A 233 16.55 -5.76 -6.08
CA LEU A 233 15.65 -4.99 -5.23
C LEU A 233 14.43 -5.82 -4.78
N ALA A 234 13.83 -6.64 -5.65
CA ALA A 234 12.74 -7.53 -5.26
C ALA A 234 13.18 -8.49 -4.12
N ALA A 235 14.39 -9.03 -4.20
CA ALA A 235 14.96 -9.86 -3.15
C ALA A 235 15.15 -9.10 -1.84
N GLU A 236 15.59 -7.84 -1.87
CA GLU A 236 15.68 -6.97 -0.68
C GLU A 236 14.31 -6.69 -0.06
N LEU A 237 13.29 -6.48 -0.90
CA LEU A 237 11.92 -6.19 -0.45
C LEU A 237 11.15 -7.42 0.04
N GLY A 238 11.62 -8.62 -0.27
CA GLY A 238 10.95 -9.89 0.05
C GLY A 238 9.83 -10.23 -0.93
N VAL A 239 9.93 -9.77 -2.17
CA VAL A 239 8.91 -9.92 -3.21
C VAL A 239 9.35 -11.02 -4.18
N ALA A 240 8.53 -12.06 -4.34
CA ALA A 240 8.85 -13.19 -5.21
C ALA A 240 8.65 -12.87 -6.71
N ALA A 241 7.64 -12.07 -7.04
CA ALA A 241 7.29 -11.71 -8.41
C ALA A 241 6.63 -10.32 -8.49
N TRP A 242 6.75 -9.68 -9.65
CA TRP A 242 6.15 -8.38 -9.95
C TRP A 242 5.46 -8.34 -11.32
N ASP A 243 4.86 -9.46 -11.70
CA ASP A 243 4.02 -9.56 -12.90
C ASP A 243 2.78 -8.64 -12.86
N PRO A 244 2.08 -8.47 -13.98
CA PRO A 244 0.84 -7.69 -14.04
C PRO A 244 -0.38 -8.45 -13.49
N VAL A 245 -0.27 -9.70 -13.06
CA VAL A 245 -1.44 -10.51 -12.67
C VAL A 245 -2.05 -9.99 -11.39
N HIS A 246 -3.37 -9.95 -11.37
CA HIS A 246 -4.15 -9.61 -10.19
C HIS A 246 -5.50 -10.32 -10.28
N ASP A 247 -6.08 -10.71 -9.15
CA ASP A 247 -7.47 -11.16 -9.10
C ASP A 247 -8.34 -10.01 -8.63
N SER A 248 -9.12 -9.42 -9.54
CA SER A 248 -10.00 -8.30 -9.20
C SER A 248 -11.31 -8.73 -8.55
N ALA A 249 -11.68 -10.02 -8.60
CA ALA A 249 -12.97 -10.53 -8.12
C ALA A 249 -13.25 -10.30 -6.62
N PRO A 250 -12.29 -10.45 -5.68
CA PRO A 250 -12.53 -10.25 -4.25
C PRO A 250 -12.64 -8.77 -3.85
N PHE A 251 -12.21 -7.84 -4.70
CA PHE A 251 -12.16 -6.41 -4.41
C PHE A 251 -13.40 -5.68 -4.94
N LYS A 252 -14.50 -5.75 -4.17
CA LYS A 252 -15.76 -5.06 -4.47
C LYS A 252 -16.54 -4.74 -3.21
N LEU A 253 -17.35 -3.68 -3.26
CA LEU A 253 -18.38 -3.42 -2.25
C LEU A 253 -19.56 -4.37 -2.50
N ASP A 254 -19.78 -5.33 -1.61
CA ASP A 254 -21.05 -6.05 -1.51
C ASP A 254 -21.96 -5.40 -0.44
N ALA A 255 -23.27 -5.69 -0.49
CA ALA A 255 -24.26 -5.04 0.37
C ALA A 255 -24.00 -5.29 1.87
N GLY A 256 -23.46 -6.46 2.24
CA GLY A 256 -23.09 -6.78 3.62
C GLY A 256 -21.89 -5.97 4.10
N ARG A 257 -20.87 -5.81 3.26
CA ARG A 257 -19.66 -5.02 3.55
C ARG A 257 -19.93 -3.51 3.56
N ALA A 258 -20.85 -3.02 2.74
CA ALA A 258 -21.23 -1.60 2.70
C ALA A 258 -21.85 -1.13 4.02
N TRP A 259 -22.71 -1.93 4.64
CA TRP A 259 -23.29 -1.64 5.96
C TRP A 259 -22.21 -1.58 7.05
N THR A 260 -21.28 -2.53 7.07
CA THR A 260 -20.15 -2.53 8.02
C THR A 260 -19.23 -1.31 7.83
N TYR A 261 -19.01 -0.88 6.58
CA TYR A 261 -18.23 0.33 6.28
C TYR A 261 -18.84 1.59 6.90
N VAL A 262 -20.16 1.74 6.82
CA VAL A 262 -20.92 2.85 7.41
C VAL A 262 -20.88 2.80 8.94
N VAL A 263 -21.12 1.64 9.54
CA VAL A 263 -21.13 1.47 11.01
C VAL A 263 -19.76 1.78 11.62
N ASP A 264 -18.68 1.32 11.00
CA ASP A 264 -17.32 1.61 11.49
C ASP A 264 -16.91 3.07 11.27
N LYS A 265 -17.29 3.70 10.14
CA LYS A 265 -17.08 5.15 9.97
C LYS A 265 -17.86 5.97 11.01
N ALA A 266 -19.01 5.48 11.46
CA ALA A 266 -19.78 6.09 12.55
C ALA A 266 -19.16 5.82 13.95
N ALA A 267 -18.25 4.85 14.07
CA ALA A 267 -17.55 4.48 15.30
C ALA A 267 -16.21 5.22 15.52
N PHE A 268 -15.96 6.32 14.80
CA PHE A 268 -14.75 7.18 14.89
C PHE A 268 -14.47 7.74 16.30
N TRP A 269 -15.39 7.56 17.24
CA TRP A 269 -15.29 7.99 18.64
C TRP A 269 -14.37 7.11 19.52
N ARG A 270 -13.58 6.18 18.93
CA ARG A 270 -12.78 5.19 19.69
C ARG A 270 -11.35 4.98 19.16
N ASP A 271 -10.76 5.95 18.48
CA ASP A 271 -9.41 5.80 17.92
C ASP A 271 -8.34 5.75 19.03
N GLU A 272 -7.61 4.64 19.10
CA GLU A 272 -6.41 4.52 19.92
C GLU A 272 -5.28 5.29 19.23
N ARG A 273 -4.65 6.22 19.96
CA ARG A 273 -3.44 6.90 19.45
C ARG A 273 -2.21 6.03 19.70
N TRP A 274 -1.62 5.56 18.62
CA TRP A 274 -0.38 4.79 18.64
C TRP A 274 0.76 5.65 18.09
N ARG A 275 1.98 5.21 18.36
CA ARG A 275 3.19 5.80 17.81
C ARG A 275 3.99 4.76 17.05
N VAL A 276 4.66 5.20 16.00
CA VAL A 276 5.69 4.40 15.34
C VAL A 276 7.05 4.97 15.71
N GLU A 277 7.87 4.18 16.40
CA GLU A 277 9.21 4.59 16.78
C GLU A 277 10.12 4.54 15.55
N VAL A 278 10.74 5.68 15.23
CA VAL A 278 11.61 5.85 14.07
C VAL A 278 12.96 6.41 14.49
N GLN A 279 14.00 5.93 13.83
CA GLN A 279 15.38 6.36 13.98
C GLN A 279 16.06 6.54 12.62
N GLY A 280 17.23 7.19 12.60
CA GLY A 280 17.99 7.40 11.36
C GLY A 280 18.16 6.10 10.57
N GLY A 281 17.80 6.12 9.29
CA GLY A 281 17.87 4.94 8.42
C GLY A 281 16.72 3.93 8.56
N SER A 282 15.63 4.28 9.26
CA SER A 282 14.41 3.45 9.29
C SER A 282 13.90 3.16 7.88
N ASP A 283 13.42 1.94 7.65
CA ASP A 283 12.97 1.49 6.33
C ASP A 283 11.60 2.10 5.98
N ASP A 284 11.60 3.00 5.00
CA ASP A 284 10.43 3.74 4.51
C ASP A 284 9.30 2.83 4.06
N ILE A 285 9.63 1.69 3.44
CA ILE A 285 8.67 0.81 2.78
C ILE A 285 7.99 -0.05 3.84
N ALA A 286 8.78 -0.63 4.76
CA ALA A 286 8.23 -1.37 5.89
C ALA A 286 7.36 -0.46 6.78
N LEU A 287 7.83 0.77 7.03
CA LEU A 287 7.09 1.80 7.75
C LEU A 287 5.76 2.12 7.05
N ALA A 288 5.79 2.43 5.75
CA ALA A 288 4.60 2.79 4.98
C ALA A 288 3.56 1.68 5.03
N LEU A 289 3.95 0.45 4.68
CA LEU A 289 3.03 -0.70 4.63
C LEU A 289 2.42 -1.02 5.99
N ALA A 290 3.22 -1.02 7.06
CA ALA A 290 2.73 -1.38 8.40
C ALA A 290 1.81 -0.30 8.98
N VAL A 291 2.20 0.97 8.90
CA VAL A 291 1.43 2.09 9.45
C VAL A 291 0.12 2.26 8.70
N ASP A 292 0.15 2.16 7.37
CA ASP A 292 -1.05 2.23 6.54
C ASP A 292 -2.02 1.07 6.84
N ALA A 293 -1.51 -0.16 7.00
CA ALA A 293 -2.33 -1.30 7.42
C ALA A 293 -3.00 -1.10 8.79
N TRP A 294 -2.25 -0.63 9.79
CA TRP A 294 -2.78 -0.38 11.14
C TRP A 294 -3.84 0.72 11.16
N THR A 295 -3.61 1.80 10.43
CA THR A 295 -4.55 2.94 10.38
C THR A 295 -5.81 2.61 9.59
N ARG A 296 -5.73 1.75 8.57
CA ARG A 296 -6.89 1.20 7.84
C ARG A 296 -7.78 0.26 8.66
N THR A 297 -7.36 -0.11 9.87
CA THR A 297 -8.29 -0.76 10.80
C THR A 297 -9.45 0.16 11.18
N GLY A 298 -9.28 1.48 11.06
CA GLY A 298 -10.23 2.49 11.52
C GLY A 298 -10.38 2.51 13.04
N ARG A 299 -9.37 2.03 13.77
CA ARG A 299 -9.31 1.97 15.23
C ARG A 299 -8.04 2.60 15.80
N VAL A 300 -7.06 2.90 14.94
CA VAL A 300 -5.74 3.35 15.33
C VAL A 300 -5.37 4.56 14.49
N SER A 301 -4.96 5.64 15.14
CA SER A 301 -4.19 6.71 14.50
C SER A 301 -2.72 6.55 14.88
N VAL A 302 -1.82 6.87 13.96
CA VAL A 302 -0.38 6.68 14.17
C VAL A 302 0.35 7.99 13.97
N GLU A 303 1.22 8.33 14.92
CA GLU A 303 2.15 9.45 14.82
C GLU A 303 3.60 8.92 14.84
N ALA A 304 4.51 9.57 14.12
CA ALA A 304 5.93 9.21 14.18
C ALA A 304 6.55 9.76 15.46
N ALA A 305 7.28 8.92 16.19
CA ALA A 305 8.00 9.29 17.39
C ALA A 305 9.50 9.00 17.26
N SER A 306 10.33 9.93 17.70
CA SER A 306 11.78 9.78 17.74
C SER A 306 12.36 10.41 19.01
N ALA A 307 13.65 10.20 19.27
CA ALA A 307 14.33 10.81 20.41
C ALA A 307 14.63 12.31 20.21
N SER A 308 14.85 12.75 18.96
CA SER A 308 15.50 14.03 18.65
C SER A 308 14.81 14.86 17.57
N GLY A 309 13.56 14.53 17.20
CA GLY A 309 12.79 15.26 16.20
C GLY A 309 12.82 14.61 14.80
N PRO A 310 12.77 15.38 13.71
CA PRO A 310 12.70 14.83 12.35
C PRO A 310 13.81 13.80 12.04
N VAL A 311 13.43 12.72 11.36
CA VAL A 311 14.31 11.57 11.10
C VAL A 311 14.53 11.40 9.60
N ARG A 312 15.78 11.25 9.18
CA ARG A 312 16.10 10.87 7.81
C ARG A 312 15.91 9.37 7.64
N LEU A 313 14.95 8.99 6.79
CA LEU A 313 14.66 7.61 6.44
C LEU A 313 15.73 7.02 5.54
N LYS A 314 15.68 5.71 5.30
CA LYS A 314 16.65 5.00 4.44
C LYS A 314 16.67 5.53 3.01
N SER A 315 15.56 6.05 2.48
CA SER A 315 15.50 6.71 1.17
C SER A 315 16.14 8.11 1.14
N GLY A 316 16.55 8.65 2.29
CA GLY A 316 17.03 10.01 2.43
C GLY A 316 15.94 11.05 2.68
N LEU A 317 14.65 10.67 2.62
CA LEU A 317 13.52 11.56 2.91
C LEU A 317 13.47 11.92 4.40
N LEU A 318 13.09 13.15 4.72
CA LEU A 318 12.94 13.62 6.09
C LEU A 318 11.50 13.36 6.58
N LEU A 319 11.34 12.47 7.55
CA LEU A 319 10.07 12.20 8.21
C LEU A 319 9.93 13.12 9.43
N VAL A 320 8.80 13.82 9.53
CA VAL A 320 8.47 14.60 10.72
C VAL A 320 8.13 13.63 11.84
N ALA A 321 8.86 13.75 12.96
CA ALA A 321 8.61 12.95 14.16
C ALA A 321 8.69 13.84 15.40
N GLN A 322 7.87 13.51 16.40
CA GLN A 322 7.83 14.22 17.68
C GLN A 322 8.57 13.42 18.75
N PRO A 323 9.08 14.09 19.81
CA PRO A 323 9.59 13.40 20.98
C PRO A 323 8.55 12.42 21.52
N ALA A 324 8.97 11.20 21.83
CA ALA A 324 8.08 10.20 22.40
C ALA A 324 7.46 10.67 23.73
N ALA A 325 6.16 11.03 23.70
CA ALA A 325 5.39 11.19 24.93
C ALA A 325 5.13 9.80 25.54
N GLY A 326 5.39 9.65 26.84
CA GLY A 326 5.18 8.38 27.55
C GLY A 326 3.72 7.92 27.51
N GLY A 327 3.49 6.60 27.42
CA GLY A 327 2.17 5.98 27.61
C GLY A 327 1.39 5.58 26.34
N SER A 328 1.80 5.96 25.14
CA SER A 328 1.15 5.50 23.90
C SER A 328 1.71 4.17 23.38
N ARG A 329 0.82 3.33 22.86
CA ARG A 329 1.18 2.02 22.30
C ARG A 329 2.00 2.16 21.02
N ARG A 330 2.90 1.20 20.79
CA ARG A 330 3.80 1.23 19.64
C ARG A 330 3.29 0.36 18.49
N VAL A 331 3.42 0.86 17.27
CA VAL A 331 3.31 0.05 16.04
C VAL A 331 4.49 -0.92 16.00
N PRO A 332 4.26 -2.24 15.91
CA PRO A 332 5.34 -3.21 15.80
C PRO A 332 6.05 -3.08 14.45
N LEU A 333 7.35 -2.80 14.48
CA LEU A 333 8.25 -2.87 13.33
C LEU A 333 9.45 -3.72 13.70
N SER A 334 9.76 -4.71 12.87
CA SER A 334 10.92 -5.57 13.05
C SER A 334 12.02 -5.20 12.06
N PRO A 335 13.22 -4.80 12.52
CA PRO A 335 14.34 -4.52 11.62
C PRO A 335 14.88 -5.80 10.92
N ALA A 336 14.51 -6.98 11.41
CA ALA A 336 14.92 -8.27 10.83
C ALA A 336 14.04 -8.69 9.64
N LEU A 337 12.87 -8.09 9.46
CA LEU A 337 11.94 -8.46 8.40
C LEU A 337 12.15 -7.60 7.16
N LYS A 338 12.03 -8.24 5.99
CA LYS A 338 11.91 -7.51 4.73
C LYS A 338 10.55 -6.80 4.67
N PRO A 339 10.42 -5.68 3.95
CA PRO A 339 9.17 -4.92 3.89
C PRO A 339 7.89 -5.72 3.57
N ALA A 340 7.93 -6.65 2.61
CA ALA A 340 6.78 -7.51 2.31
C ALA A 340 6.42 -8.44 3.47
N GLN A 341 7.43 -9.00 4.15
CA GLN A 341 7.25 -9.86 5.32
C GLN A 341 6.71 -9.08 6.53
N GLN A 342 7.11 -7.81 6.67
CA GLN A 342 6.57 -6.93 7.70
C GLN A 342 5.06 -6.70 7.51
N LEU A 343 4.60 -6.47 6.26
CA LEU A 343 3.16 -6.35 5.98
C LEU A 343 2.41 -7.64 6.36
N ASP A 344 2.94 -8.81 5.97
CA ASP A 344 2.34 -10.09 6.34
C ASP A 344 2.20 -10.25 7.85
N LEU A 345 3.25 -9.94 8.61
CA LEU A 345 3.21 -9.95 10.08
C LEU A 345 2.17 -8.98 10.62
N THR A 346 2.17 -7.74 10.13
CA THR A 346 1.22 -6.70 10.56
C THR A 346 -0.23 -7.12 10.33
N LEU A 347 -0.55 -7.74 9.20
CA LEU A 347 -1.88 -8.27 8.93
C LEU A 347 -2.28 -9.39 9.91
N CYS A 348 -1.33 -10.25 10.30
CA CYS A 348 -1.57 -11.27 11.31
C CYS A 348 -1.81 -10.68 12.71
N GLU A 349 -1.04 -9.67 13.10
CA GLU A 349 -1.24 -8.94 14.35
C GLU A 349 -2.61 -8.23 14.38
N ILE A 350 -3.04 -7.64 13.25
CA ILE A 350 -4.38 -7.06 13.11
C ILE A 350 -5.46 -8.14 13.29
N ALA A 351 -5.29 -9.33 12.71
CA ALA A 351 -6.23 -10.43 12.91
C ALA A 351 -6.27 -10.92 14.36
N GLN A 352 -5.12 -11.02 15.03
CA GLN A 352 -5.04 -11.40 16.43
C GLN A 352 -5.72 -10.36 17.34
N ARG A 353 -5.58 -9.07 17.02
CA ARG A 353 -6.12 -7.97 17.85
C ARG A 353 -7.59 -7.67 17.59
N TYR A 354 -7.98 -7.58 16.33
CA TYR A 354 -9.30 -7.08 15.92
C TYR A 354 -10.13 -8.13 15.14
N GLY A 355 -9.63 -9.36 15.02
CA GLY A 355 -10.31 -10.48 14.37
C GLY A 355 -10.05 -10.56 12.86
N ALA A 356 -10.26 -11.76 12.30
CA ALA A 356 -10.02 -12.05 10.89
C ALA A 356 -10.81 -11.16 9.93
N VAL A 357 -12.05 -10.80 10.28
CA VAL A 357 -12.91 -9.91 9.47
C VAL A 357 -12.27 -8.53 9.26
N ARG A 358 -11.65 -7.97 10.32
CA ARG A 358 -10.96 -6.68 10.24
C ARG A 358 -9.74 -6.78 9.34
N ARG A 359 -8.93 -7.83 9.49
CA ARG A 359 -7.78 -8.08 8.62
C ARG A 359 -8.20 -8.17 7.15
N GLU A 360 -9.21 -8.97 6.83
CA GLU A 360 -9.70 -9.14 5.45
C GLU A 360 -10.19 -7.80 4.85
N ARG A 361 -10.77 -6.92 5.68
CA ARG A 361 -11.11 -5.56 5.26
C ARG A 361 -9.87 -4.71 4.98
N VAL A 362 -8.88 -4.71 5.87
CA VAL A 362 -7.62 -3.98 5.63
C VAL A 362 -6.96 -4.47 4.34
N MET A 363 -6.90 -5.78 4.13
CA MET A 363 -6.40 -6.38 2.90
C MET A 363 -7.19 -5.94 1.68
N GLN A 364 -8.52 -5.86 1.79
CA GLN A 364 -9.37 -5.33 0.72
C GLN A 364 -9.05 -3.86 0.41
N GLU A 365 -8.93 -3.00 1.42
CA GLU A 365 -8.60 -1.58 1.24
C GLU A 365 -7.17 -1.37 0.71
N MET A 366 -6.24 -2.27 1.04
CA MET A 366 -4.86 -2.25 0.52
C MET A 366 -4.69 -3.00 -0.81
N GLU A 367 -5.77 -3.59 -1.31
CA GLU A 367 -5.81 -4.45 -2.50
C GLU A 367 -4.76 -5.57 -2.47
N TYR A 368 -4.48 -6.08 -1.26
CA TYR A 368 -3.47 -7.11 -1.00
C TYR A 368 -4.06 -8.51 -1.22
N PRO A 369 -3.51 -9.32 -2.14
CA PRO A 369 -3.98 -10.68 -2.35
C PRO A 369 -3.74 -11.51 -1.07
N ARG A 370 -4.66 -12.44 -0.78
CA ARG A 370 -4.60 -13.23 0.45
C ARG A 370 -3.29 -14.01 0.53
N PRO A 371 -2.44 -13.79 1.54
CA PRO A 371 -1.24 -14.59 1.69
C PRO A 371 -1.64 -15.99 2.14
N GLU A 372 -1.22 -17.02 1.40
CA GLU A 372 -1.59 -18.42 1.65
C GLU A 372 -1.08 -18.95 3.00
N SER A 373 -0.11 -18.29 3.64
CA SER A 373 0.60 -18.78 4.83
C SER A 373 1.08 -17.71 5.83
N ALA A 374 0.62 -16.46 5.73
CA ALA A 374 1.21 -15.35 6.49
C ALA A 374 1.22 -15.57 8.02
N CYS A 375 0.19 -16.19 8.57
CA CYS A 375 0.03 -16.27 10.03
C CYS A 375 0.56 -17.57 10.67
N GLU A 376 0.94 -18.57 9.87
CA GLU A 376 1.47 -19.84 10.38
C GLU A 376 2.97 -19.79 10.66
N ARG A 377 3.71 -18.86 10.02
CA ARG A 377 5.16 -18.69 10.19
C ARG A 377 5.58 -17.70 11.27
N ALA A 378 4.64 -16.93 11.83
CA ALA A 378 4.92 -15.83 12.76
C ALA A 378 4.86 -16.22 14.25
N THR A 379 4.54 -17.48 14.58
CA THR A 379 4.61 -17.96 15.96
C THR A 379 6.02 -18.48 16.25
N PRO A 380 6.81 -17.84 17.13
CA PRO A 380 7.98 -18.52 17.68
C PRO A 380 7.46 -19.72 18.44
N LYS A 381 7.94 -20.94 18.11
CA LYS A 381 7.69 -22.12 18.95
C LYS A 381 8.05 -21.75 20.39
N ALA A 382 7.07 -21.76 21.27
CA ALA A 382 7.33 -21.69 22.70
C ALA A 382 8.30 -22.82 23.05
N SER A 383 9.53 -22.46 23.42
CA SER A 383 10.49 -23.38 24.02
C SER A 383 9.84 -23.98 25.26
N ALA A 384 9.64 -25.30 25.26
CA ALA A 384 9.18 -26.02 26.43
C ALA A 384 10.13 -25.77 27.62
N PRO A 385 9.62 -25.67 28.87
CA PRO A 385 10.48 -25.53 30.03
C PRO A 385 11.35 -26.78 30.17
N ALA A 386 12.64 -26.57 30.39
CA ALA A 386 13.58 -27.64 30.70
C ALA A 386 13.08 -28.43 31.93
N ALA A 387 12.99 -29.75 31.78
CA ALA A 387 12.67 -30.65 32.87
C ALA A 387 13.76 -30.56 33.94
N GLU A 388 13.35 -30.37 35.19
CA GLU A 388 14.20 -30.55 36.36
C GLU A 388 14.66 -32.02 36.43
N ASP A 389 15.96 -32.25 36.29
CA ASP A 389 16.59 -33.52 36.62
C ASP A 389 16.61 -33.69 38.15
N ARG A 390 15.67 -34.51 38.65
CA ARG A 390 15.77 -35.16 39.96
C ARG A 390 16.52 -36.48 39.79
N ALA A 391 17.80 -36.49 40.18
CA ALA A 391 18.53 -37.69 40.59
C ALA A 391 19.41 -37.25 41.78
N GLY A 392 19.20 -37.72 43.01
CA GLY A 392 19.32 -39.12 43.40
C GLY A 392 20.68 -39.33 44.07
N SER A 393 20.88 -38.74 45.25
CA SER A 393 22.08 -38.93 46.07
C SER A 393 21.80 -39.98 47.15
N ALA A 394 22.32 -41.19 46.93
CA ALA A 394 22.39 -42.27 47.90
C ALA A 394 23.85 -42.48 48.31
N HIS A 395 24.05 -42.59 49.63
CA HIS A 395 25.32 -42.76 50.34
C HIS A 395 26.24 -43.88 49.83
N ARG A 396 27.56 -43.64 49.97
CA ARG A 396 28.48 -44.64 50.54
C ARG A 396 29.67 -43.99 51.25
N VAL A 397 30.04 -44.62 52.36
CA VAL A 397 30.95 -44.18 53.43
C VAL A 397 32.28 -44.95 53.36
N ALA A 398 33.34 -44.33 53.91
CA ALA A 398 34.54 -44.90 54.60
C ALA A 398 35.91 -44.66 53.89
N PRO A 399 37.05 -44.71 54.62
CA PRO A 399 37.36 -44.05 55.91
C PRO A 399 38.79 -43.41 55.99
N SER A 400 38.95 -42.51 56.98
CA SER A 400 40.10 -42.20 57.86
C SER A 400 41.57 -42.38 57.42
N ALA A 401 42.38 -41.31 57.53
CA ALA A 401 43.66 -41.32 58.31
C ALA A 401 44.33 -39.92 58.42
N MET A 402 44.49 -39.49 59.69
CA MET A 402 45.61 -38.79 60.35
C MET A 402 46.42 -37.63 59.69
N ALA A 403 46.51 -36.57 60.51
CA ALA A 403 47.40 -35.39 60.62
C ALA A 403 48.94 -35.66 60.40
N PRO A 404 49.88 -34.66 60.44
CA PRO A 404 49.77 -33.35 61.12
C PRO A 404 50.48 -32.10 60.55
N ALA A 405 50.15 -30.97 61.18
CA ALA A 405 50.94 -29.79 61.58
C ALA A 405 51.95 -29.13 60.61
N GLN A 406 51.71 -27.85 60.31
CA GLN A 406 52.37 -26.70 60.95
C GLN A 406 51.51 -25.44 60.83
#